data_AF-A0AAU2UX08-F1
#
_entry.id   AF-A0AAU2UX08-F1
#
_cell.length_a   1.000
_cell.length_b   1.000
_cell.length_c   1.000
_cell.angle_alpha   90.00
_cell.angle_beta   90.00
_cell.angle_gamma   90.00
#
_symmetry.space_group_name_H-M   'P 1'
#
loop_
_entity.id
_entity.type
_entity.pdbx_description
1 polymer ?
#
loop_
_entity_poly.entity_id
_entity_poly.type
_entity_poly.pdbx_seq_one_letter_code
_entity_poly.pdbx_strand_id
1 'polypeptide(L)'
;MNDLLHKLVSAVITGALIALVGYLSVTVLRRRVAREEAAAPAPVEDPTQTLLRQAQQLDLSRDELAAQSREPEALARAREAAAAWRALTGARPGRFQAERRAALGRLGELLDAGGQEQQAAQVRQEAAGLS
;
A
#
# COMPACT_ATOMS: atom_id res chain seq x y z
N MET A 1 -19.29 69.62 6.51
CA MET A 1 -18.67 68.76 5.48
C MET A 1 -18.10 67.44 6.03
N ASN A 2 -18.41 67.05 7.29
CA ASN A 2 -17.77 65.90 7.95
C ASN A 2 -18.67 64.65 8.08
N ASP A 3 -20.00 64.79 7.92
CA ASP A 3 -20.96 63.68 8.04
C ASP A 3 -20.95 62.74 6.82
N LEU A 4 -20.83 63.32 5.62
CA LEU A 4 -20.81 62.57 4.36
C LEU A 4 -19.56 61.68 4.23
N LEU A 5 -18.41 62.20 4.70
CA LEU A 5 -17.14 61.47 4.75
C LEU A 5 -17.22 60.28 5.72
N HIS A 6 -17.87 60.43 6.87
CA HIS A 6 -18.04 59.34 7.84
C HIS A 6 -18.99 58.23 7.34
N LYS A 7 -20.04 58.59 6.60
CA LYS A 7 -20.94 57.61 5.95
C LYS A 7 -20.26 56.80 4.84
N LEU A 8 -19.42 57.44 4.03
CA LEU A 8 -18.65 56.74 2.99
C LEU A 8 -17.61 55.79 3.61
N VAL A 9 -16.90 56.23 4.64
CA VAL A 9 -15.90 55.40 5.33
C VAL A 9 -16.54 54.18 6.00
N SER A 10 -17.68 54.36 6.67
CA SER A 10 -18.39 53.22 7.30
C SER A 10 -18.91 52.22 6.27
N ALA A 11 -19.48 52.66 5.16
CA ALA A 11 -19.96 51.75 4.10
C ALA A 11 -18.82 50.91 3.49
N VAL A 12 -17.64 51.51 3.26
CA VAL A 12 -16.46 50.80 2.75
C VAL A 12 -15.94 49.79 3.77
N ILE A 13 -15.87 50.16 5.05
CA ILE A 13 -15.43 49.25 6.11
C ILE A 13 -16.40 48.08 6.26
N THR A 14 -17.71 48.32 6.23
CA THR A 14 -18.72 47.27 6.30
C THR A 14 -18.64 46.32 5.10
N GLY A 15 -18.47 46.87 3.89
CA GLY A 15 -18.28 46.05 2.68
C GLY A 15 -17.01 45.20 2.75
N ALA A 16 -15.90 45.78 3.20
CA ALA A 16 -14.62 45.08 3.37
C ALA A 16 -14.70 43.97 4.43
N LEU A 17 -15.40 44.20 5.55
CA LEU A 17 -15.62 43.20 6.59
C LEU A 17 -16.46 42.02 6.08
N ILE A 18 -17.54 42.29 5.34
CA ILE A 18 -18.37 41.24 4.74
C ILE A 18 -17.55 40.40 3.75
N ALA A 19 -16.76 41.05 2.88
CA ALA A 19 -15.89 40.36 1.93
C ALA A 19 -14.81 39.53 2.63
N LEU A 20 -14.19 40.06 3.69
CA LEU A 20 -13.16 39.37 4.47
C LEU A 20 -13.71 38.15 5.22
N VAL A 21 -14.89 38.28 5.84
CA VAL A 21 -15.57 37.17 6.51
C VAL A 21 -15.99 36.09 5.50
N GLY A 22 -16.48 36.48 4.33
CA GLY A 22 -16.77 35.56 3.23
C GLY A 22 -15.52 34.83 2.74
N TYR A 23 -14.41 35.54 2.57
CA TYR A 23 -13.12 34.97 2.16
C TYR A 23 -12.54 34.01 3.23
N LEU A 24 -12.64 34.36 4.52
CA LEU A 24 -12.27 33.46 5.61
C LEU A 24 -13.19 32.23 5.67
N SER A 25 -14.50 32.38 5.44
CA SER A 25 -15.45 31.26 5.41
C SER A 25 -15.12 30.27 4.30
N VAL A 26 -14.81 30.74 3.08
CA VAL A 26 -14.46 29.87 1.95
C VAL A 26 -13.13 29.14 2.18
N THR A 27 -12.15 29.78 2.82
CA THR A 27 -10.86 29.14 3.10
C THR A 27 -10.92 28.12 4.24
N VAL A 28 -11.77 28.33 5.25
CA VAL A 28 -11.99 27.36 6.34
C VAL A 28 -12.87 26.19 5.90
N LEU A 29 -13.87 26.42 5.03
CA LEU A 29 -14.74 25.35 4.52
C LEU A 29 -13.97 24.39 3.59
N ARG A 30 -13.05 24.91 2.74
CA ARG A 30 -12.14 24.07 1.94
C ARG A 30 -11.25 23.16 2.80
N ARG A 31 -10.90 23.58 4.02
CA ARG A 31 -10.14 22.76 4.98
C ARG A 31 -11.00 21.68 5.65
N ARG A 32 -12.33 21.87 5.73
CA ARG A 32 -13.24 20.85 6.30
C ARG A 32 -13.57 19.77 5.28
N VAL A 33 -13.84 20.14 4.02
CA VAL A 33 -14.06 19.15 2.94
C VAL A 33 -12.83 18.28 2.72
N ALA A 34 -11.62 18.85 2.74
CA ALA A 34 -10.38 18.06 2.65
C ALA A 34 -10.12 17.15 3.87
N ARG A 35 -10.67 17.48 5.04
CA ARG A 35 -10.59 16.62 6.25
C ARG A 35 -11.67 15.56 6.27
N GLU A 36 -12.83 15.82 5.68
CA GLU A 36 -13.93 14.86 5.54
C GLU A 36 -13.69 13.90 4.37
N GLU A 37 -13.10 14.36 3.26
CA GLU A 37 -12.63 13.51 2.17
C GLU A 37 -11.38 12.69 2.57
N ALA A 38 -10.48 13.24 3.40
CA ALA A 38 -9.40 12.47 4.03
C ALA A 38 -9.89 11.56 5.18
N ALA A 39 -11.14 11.73 5.63
CA ALA A 39 -11.82 10.87 6.59
C ALA A 39 -12.88 9.98 5.94
N ALA A 40 -12.96 9.96 4.60
CA ALA A 40 -13.57 8.83 3.92
C ALA A 40 -12.78 7.60 4.39
N PRO A 41 -13.42 6.55 4.95
CA PRO A 41 -12.70 5.32 5.20
C PRO A 41 -12.06 4.94 3.88
N ALA A 42 -10.73 4.81 3.85
CA ALA A 42 -10.03 4.24 2.70
C ALA A 42 -10.86 3.04 2.24
N PRO A 43 -11.10 2.86 0.92
CA PRO A 43 -11.92 1.77 0.42
C PRO A 43 -11.51 0.54 1.21
N VAL A 44 -12.44 -0.07 1.94
CA VAL A 44 -12.14 -1.17 2.87
C VAL A 44 -11.73 -2.33 1.99
N GLU A 45 -10.47 -2.28 1.56
CA GLU A 45 -9.88 -3.20 0.62
C GLU A 45 -9.86 -4.52 1.36
N ASP A 46 -10.43 -5.57 0.75
CA ASP A 46 -10.42 -6.89 1.36
C ASP A 46 -8.97 -7.20 1.75
N PRO A 47 -8.66 -7.45 3.04
CA PRO A 47 -7.29 -7.71 3.48
C PRO A 47 -6.61 -8.82 2.67
N THR A 48 -7.40 -9.78 2.16
CA THR A 48 -6.94 -10.83 1.25
C THR A 48 -6.42 -10.27 -0.07
N GLN A 49 -7.09 -9.26 -0.64
CA GLN A 49 -6.69 -8.62 -1.90
C GLN A 49 -5.42 -7.78 -1.73
N THR A 50 -5.32 -7.03 -0.63
CA THR A 50 -4.09 -6.28 -0.32
C THR A 50 -2.90 -7.24 -0.16
N LEU A 51 -3.10 -8.35 0.55
CA LEU A 51 -2.07 -9.38 0.72
C LEU A 51 -1.72 -10.09 -0.60
N LEU A 52 -2.70 -10.34 -1.47
CA LEU A 52 -2.48 -10.90 -2.81
C LEU A 52 -1.59 -10.00 -3.66
N ARG A 53 -1.90 -8.70 -3.70
CA ARG A 53 -1.09 -7.72 -4.43
C ARG A 53 0.33 -7.65 -3.87
N GLN A 54 0.46 -7.67 -2.54
CA GLN A 54 1.77 -7.69 -1.89
C GLN A 54 2.58 -8.94 -2.27
N ALA A 55 1.97 -10.12 -2.25
CA ALA A 55 2.64 -11.38 -2.63
C ALA A 55 3.14 -11.32 -4.09
N GLN A 56 2.31 -10.85 -5.01
CA GLN A 56 2.68 -10.66 -6.41
C GLN A 56 3.83 -9.65 -6.59
N GLN A 57 3.80 -8.54 -5.85
CA GLN A 57 4.87 -7.55 -5.88
C GLN A 57 6.19 -8.12 -5.36
N LEU A 58 6.14 -8.97 -4.33
CA LEU A 58 7.33 -9.65 -3.81
C LEU A 58 7.92 -10.62 -4.84
N ASP A 59 7.07 -11.37 -5.55
CA ASP A 59 7.51 -12.25 -6.64
C ASP A 59 8.19 -11.47 -7.78
N LEU A 60 7.57 -10.36 -8.22
CA LEU A 60 8.15 -9.49 -9.24
C LEU A 60 9.50 -8.91 -8.78
N SER A 61 9.56 -8.38 -7.55
CA SER A 61 10.79 -7.83 -7.00
C SER A 61 11.90 -8.90 -6.86
N ARG A 62 11.54 -10.14 -6.49
CA ARG A 62 12.49 -11.26 -6.48
C ARG A 62 13.06 -11.47 -7.88
N ASP A 63 12.20 -11.58 -8.89
CA ASP A 63 12.63 -11.89 -10.26
C ASP A 63 13.52 -10.78 -10.84
N GLU A 64 13.19 -9.52 -10.57
CA GLU A 64 14.01 -8.38 -10.95
C GLU A 64 15.38 -8.38 -10.27
N LEU A 65 15.45 -8.74 -8.99
CA LEU A 65 16.70 -8.81 -8.23
C LEU A 65 17.58 -9.98 -8.71
N ALA A 66 16.99 -11.14 -8.96
CA ALA A 66 17.69 -12.29 -9.52
C ALA A 66 18.25 -11.97 -10.92
N ALA A 67 17.48 -11.29 -11.77
CA ALA A 67 17.94 -10.83 -13.08
C ALA A 67 19.10 -9.81 -13.00
N GLN A 68 19.23 -9.11 -11.87
CA GLN A 68 20.35 -8.21 -11.57
C GLN A 68 21.52 -8.90 -10.87
N SER A 69 21.50 -10.24 -10.75
CA SER A 69 22.49 -11.05 -10.02
C SER A 69 22.59 -10.68 -8.52
N ARG A 70 21.50 -10.16 -7.94
CA ARG A 70 21.39 -9.79 -6.52
C ARG A 70 20.74 -10.92 -5.72
N GLU A 71 21.39 -12.07 -5.74
CA GLU A 71 20.91 -13.32 -5.14
C GLU A 71 20.50 -13.20 -3.67
N PRO A 72 21.26 -12.54 -2.76
CA PRO A 72 20.86 -12.41 -1.36
C PRO A 72 19.55 -11.64 -1.16
N GLU A 73 19.36 -10.55 -1.90
CA GLU A 73 18.14 -9.75 -1.84
C GLU A 73 16.96 -10.45 -2.51
N ALA A 74 17.21 -11.15 -3.63
CA ALA A 74 16.19 -11.99 -4.27
C ALA A 74 15.72 -13.09 -3.30
N LEU A 75 16.65 -13.75 -2.61
CA LEU A 75 16.34 -14.75 -1.59
C LEU A 75 15.51 -14.18 -0.44
N ALA A 76 15.80 -12.95 0.02
CA ALA A 76 14.99 -12.27 1.02
C ALA A 76 13.54 -12.07 0.52
N ARG A 77 13.36 -11.58 -0.71
CA ARG A 77 12.03 -11.40 -1.31
C ARG A 77 11.29 -12.70 -1.55
N ALA A 78 11.99 -13.77 -1.93
CA ALA A 78 11.40 -15.09 -2.08
C ALA A 78 10.87 -15.65 -0.75
N ARG A 79 11.58 -15.42 0.37
CA ARG A 79 11.11 -15.80 1.71
C ARG A 79 9.84 -15.02 2.10
N GLU A 80 9.83 -13.71 1.86
CA GLU A 80 8.66 -12.86 2.10
C GLU A 80 7.46 -13.30 1.24
N ALA A 81 7.68 -13.60 -0.05
CA ALA A 81 6.63 -14.08 -0.95
C ALA A 81 6.06 -15.42 -0.47
N ALA A 82 6.91 -16.40 -0.13
CA ALA A 82 6.47 -17.69 0.39
C ALA A 82 5.61 -17.56 1.67
N ALA A 83 5.97 -16.63 2.57
CA ALA A 83 5.19 -16.33 3.76
C ALA A 83 3.83 -15.69 3.42
N ALA A 84 3.80 -14.74 2.48
CA ALA A 84 2.57 -14.10 2.04
C ALA A 84 1.60 -15.11 1.37
N TRP A 85 2.11 -15.96 0.48
CA TRP A 85 1.32 -17.03 -0.13
C TRP A 85 0.82 -18.06 0.89
N ARG A 86 1.63 -18.40 1.91
CA ARG A 86 1.16 -19.23 3.04
C ARG A 86 -0.02 -18.58 3.77
N ALA A 87 0.08 -17.29 4.09
CA ALA A 87 -1.00 -16.55 4.73
C ALA A 87 -2.28 -16.50 3.86
N LEU A 88 -2.15 -16.31 2.54
CA LEU A 88 -3.27 -16.36 1.60
C LEU A 88 -3.95 -17.73 1.56
N THR A 89 -3.19 -18.83 1.53
CA THR A 89 -3.75 -20.18 1.57
C THR A 89 -4.46 -20.48 2.90
N GLY A 90 -4.01 -19.89 4.01
CA GLY A 90 -4.68 -19.98 5.31
C GLY A 90 -5.97 -19.14 5.38
N ALA A 91 -5.95 -17.94 4.82
CA ALA A 91 -7.12 -17.06 4.77
C ALA A 91 -8.23 -17.58 3.84
N ARG A 92 -7.85 -18.26 2.75
CA ARG A 92 -8.78 -18.84 1.77
C ARG A 92 -8.40 -20.30 1.47
N PRO A 93 -8.80 -21.26 2.33
CA PRO A 93 -8.51 -22.67 2.13
C PRO A 93 -8.96 -23.16 0.74
N GLY A 94 -8.11 -23.94 0.08
CA GLY A 94 -8.36 -24.45 -1.29
C GLY A 94 -8.04 -23.46 -2.42
N ARG A 95 -7.73 -22.19 -2.11
CA ARG A 95 -7.23 -21.21 -3.09
C ARG A 95 -5.71 -21.05 -2.96
N PHE A 96 -5.07 -20.53 -4.02
CA PHE A 96 -3.67 -20.11 -4.04
C PHE A 96 -2.61 -21.21 -3.79
N GLN A 97 -2.98 -22.49 -3.83
CA GLN A 97 -2.04 -23.60 -3.59
C GLN A 97 -0.99 -23.69 -4.69
N ALA A 98 -1.37 -23.43 -5.94
CA ALA A 98 -0.45 -23.46 -7.08
C ALA A 98 0.59 -22.33 -7.00
N GLU A 99 0.14 -21.14 -6.65
CA GLU A 99 0.96 -19.94 -6.48
C GLU A 99 1.91 -20.10 -5.30
N ARG A 100 1.44 -20.63 -4.17
CA ARG A 100 2.30 -20.99 -3.03
C ARG A 100 3.36 -22.02 -3.42
N ARG A 101 2.98 -23.06 -4.17
CA ARG A 101 3.91 -24.10 -4.65
C ARG A 101 4.98 -23.48 -5.55
N ALA A 102 4.59 -22.59 -6.47
CA ALA A 102 5.52 -21.88 -7.34
C ALA A 102 6.49 -20.99 -6.55
N ALA A 103 6.00 -20.22 -5.58
CA ALA A 103 6.83 -19.38 -4.73
C ALA A 103 7.85 -20.19 -3.90
N LEU A 104 7.42 -21.35 -3.36
CA LEU A 104 8.33 -22.28 -2.68
C LEU A 104 9.36 -22.87 -3.65
N GLY A 105 8.98 -23.22 -4.88
CA GLY A 105 9.91 -23.68 -5.91
C GLY A 105 11.03 -22.66 -6.19
N ARG A 106 10.66 -21.40 -6.39
CA ARG A 106 11.60 -20.29 -6.57
C ARG A 106 12.50 -20.05 -5.36
N LEU A 107 11.94 -20.14 -4.15
CA LEU A 107 12.72 -20.06 -2.93
C LEU A 107 13.74 -21.22 -2.84
N GLY A 108 13.35 -22.43 -3.21
CA GLY A 108 14.25 -23.59 -3.27
C GLY A 108 15.41 -23.37 -4.24
N GLU A 109 15.13 -22.90 -5.46
CA GLU A 109 16.15 -22.58 -6.47
C GLU A 109 17.19 -21.57 -5.94
N LEU A 110 16.74 -20.49 -5.30
CA LEU A 110 17.62 -19.46 -4.73
C LEU A 110 18.42 -19.97 -3.52
N LEU A 111 17.84 -20.86 -2.71
CA LEU A 111 18.55 -21.50 -1.60
C LEU A 111 19.65 -22.43 -2.10
N ASP A 112 19.36 -23.24 -3.14
CA ASP A 112 20.35 -24.11 -3.77
C ASP A 112 21.49 -23.28 -4.39
N ALA A 113 21.17 -22.17 -5.09
CA ALA A 113 22.17 -21.24 -5.62
C ALA A 113 23.05 -20.60 -4.52
N GLY A 114 22.48 -20.37 -3.34
CA GLY A 114 23.19 -19.88 -2.15
C GLY A 114 23.88 -20.95 -1.31
N GLY A 115 23.93 -22.21 -1.76
CA GLY A 115 24.57 -23.33 -1.04
C GLY A 115 23.82 -23.81 0.21
N GLN A 116 22.54 -23.45 0.35
CA GLN A 116 21.69 -23.79 1.51
C GLN A 116 20.83 -25.05 1.24
N GLU A 117 21.46 -26.13 0.77
CA GLU A 117 20.79 -27.36 0.29
C GLU A 117 19.80 -27.96 1.30
N GLN A 118 20.13 -27.94 2.59
CA GLN A 118 19.26 -28.46 3.65
C GLN A 118 17.94 -27.68 3.75
N GLN A 119 18.01 -26.34 3.64
CA GLN A 119 16.81 -25.50 3.64
C GLN A 119 16.03 -25.67 2.34
N ALA A 120 16.72 -25.77 1.20
CA ALA A 120 16.08 -26.01 -0.09
C ALA A 120 15.31 -27.34 -0.10
N ALA A 121 15.87 -28.40 0.47
CA ALA A 121 15.20 -29.69 0.61
C ALA A 121 13.92 -29.60 1.46
N GLN A 122 13.96 -28.86 2.58
CA GLN A 122 12.78 -28.62 3.42
C GLN A 122 11.68 -27.87 2.65
N VAL A 123 12.06 -26.83 1.90
CA VAL A 123 11.13 -26.04 1.08
C VAL A 123 10.52 -26.90 -0.04
N ARG A 124 11.30 -27.75 -0.69
CA ARG A 124 10.81 -28.70 -1.71
C ARG A 124 9.85 -29.73 -1.12
N GLN A 125 10.12 -30.24 0.08
CA GLN A 125 9.20 -31.14 0.79
C GLN A 125 7.88 -30.43 1.14
N GLU A 126 7.94 -29.19 1.62
CA GLU A 126 6.73 -28.40 1.86
C GLU A 126 5.92 -28.20 0.57
N ALA A 127 6.58 -27.85 -0.54
CA ALA A 127 5.93 -27.66 -1.83
C ALA A 127 5.27 -28.94 -2.36
N ALA A 128 5.91 -30.10 -2.16
CA ALA A 128 5.39 -31.41 -2.54
C ALA A 128 4.17 -31.84 -1.67
N GLY A 129 4.07 -31.32 -0.45
CA GLY A 129 2.93 -31.54 0.43
C GLY A 129 1.69 -30.70 0.09
N LEU A 130 1.82 -29.71 -0.80
CA LEU A 130 0.67 -28.97 -1.31
C LEU A 130 -0.02 -29.81 -2.39
N SER A 131 -1.33 -30.00 -2.27
CA SER A 131 -2.19 -30.71 -3.24
C SER A 131 -2.67 -29.84 -4.40
#